data_AF-A0A961IQX7-F1
#
_entry.id   AF-A0A961IQX7-F1
#
_cell.length_a   1.000
_cell.length_b   1.000
_cell.length_c   1.000
_cell.angle_alpha   90.00
_cell.angle_beta   90.00
_cell.angle_gamma   90.00
#
_symmetry.space_group_name_H-M   'P 1'
#
loop_
_entity.id
_entity.type
_entity.pdbx_description
1 polymer ?
#
loop_
_entity_poly.entity_id
_entity_poly.type
_entity_poly.pdbx_seq_one_letter_code
_entity_poly.pdbx_strand_id
1 'polypeptide(L)' 'MDAETDPGNLFALMRPPRVCICRQVSEDDIRRAVERGAHTFEAVQQQTDCSTGCGTCEQAVRALIRRYLPEGS' A
#
# COMPACT_ATOMS: atom_id res chain seq x y z
N MET A 1 -20.06 21.20 1.60
CA MET A 1 -20.48 20.92 3.00
C MET A 1 -19.68 19.71 3.41
N ASP A 2 -18.43 19.96 3.75
CA ASP A 2 -17.35 18.99 3.80
C ASP A 2 -16.92 18.87 5.27
N ALA A 3 -17.51 17.91 5.98
CA ALA A 3 -17.16 17.65 7.38
C ALA A 3 -17.65 16.27 7.82
N GLU A 4 -16.92 15.21 7.47
CA GLU A 4 -16.98 13.96 8.23
C GLU A 4 -15.55 13.49 8.54
N THR A 5 -14.77 14.36 9.19
CA THR A 5 -13.54 13.94 9.87
C THR A 5 -13.90 13.55 11.30
N ASP A 6 -14.10 12.25 11.53
CA ASP A 6 -14.26 11.64 12.84
C ASP A 6 -13.00 11.90 13.71
N PRO A 7 -13.14 12.53 14.89
CA PRO A 7 -12.00 12.90 15.72
C PRO A 7 -11.24 11.70 16.32
N GLY A 8 -11.82 10.50 16.29
CA GLY A 8 -11.16 9.26 16.68
C GLY A 8 -10.07 8.81 15.70
N ASN A 9 -10.08 9.33 14.47
CA ASN A 9 -9.17 8.91 13.41
C ASN A 9 -8.10 9.95 13.03
N LEU A 10 -7.97 11.07 13.78
CA LEU A 10 -6.94 12.09 13.53
C LEU A 10 -5.51 11.49 13.53
N PHE A 11 -5.27 10.50 14.38
CA PHE A 11 -3.97 9.83 14.46
C PHE A 11 -3.64 9.01 13.20
N ALA A 12 -4.64 8.40 12.56
CA ALA A 12 -4.47 7.66 11.32
C ALA A 12 -4.16 8.58 10.13
N LEU A 13 -4.65 9.84 10.18
CA LEU A 13 -4.34 10.86 9.18
C LEU A 13 -2.93 11.44 9.36
N MET A 14 -2.45 11.60 10.60
CA MET A 14 -1.09 12.10 10.88
C MET A 14 0.02 11.08 10.61
N ARG A 15 -0.26 9.78 10.72
CA ARG A 15 0.73 8.73 10.44
C ARG A 15 0.07 7.52 9.77
N PRO A 16 -0.08 7.53 8.43
CA PRO A 16 -0.72 6.42 7.75
C PRO A 16 0.03 5.11 8.06
N PRO A 17 -0.71 4.01 8.25
CA PRO A 17 -0.11 2.72 8.55
C PRO A 17 0.77 2.28 7.39
N ARG A 18 2.05 2.06 7.71
CA ARG A 18 3.03 1.62 6.72
C ARG A 18 3.01 0.10 6.63
N VAL A 19 2.82 -0.41 5.42
CA VAL A 19 2.87 -1.83 5.09
C VAL A 19 4.31 -2.34 5.14
N CYS A 20 5.25 -1.56 4.63
CA CYS A 20 6.68 -1.84 4.75
C CYS A 20 7.36 -0.80 5.65
N ILE A 21 7.80 -1.21 6.83
CA ILE A 21 8.53 -0.32 7.74
C ILE A 21 9.93 0.02 7.19
N CYS A 22 10.65 -0.97 6.64
CA CYS A 22 12.01 -0.77 6.12
C CYS A 22 12.10 0.28 5.01
N ARG A 23 11.12 0.27 4.10
CA ARG A 23 11.09 1.16 2.93
C ARG A 23 10.01 2.23 3.03
N GLN A 24 9.41 2.35 4.21
CA GLN A 24 8.43 3.39 4.51
C GLN A 24 7.20 3.38 3.58
N VAL A 25 6.87 2.23 2.99
CA VAL A 25 5.78 2.06 2.01
C VAL A 25 4.43 1.93 2.72
N SER A 26 3.45 2.71 2.29
CA SER A 26 2.07 2.69 2.80
C SER A 26 1.14 1.92 1.88
N GLU A 27 -0.08 1.62 2.34
CA GLU A 27 -1.11 1.02 1.49
C GLU A 27 -1.42 1.88 0.26
N ASP A 28 -1.45 3.21 0.43
CA ASP A 28 -1.66 4.16 -0.67
C ASP A 28 -0.57 4.07 -1.75
N ASP A 29 0.69 3.84 -1.37
CA ASP A 29 1.79 3.65 -2.32
C ASP A 29 1.58 2.41 -3.18
N ILE A 30 1.11 1.31 -2.57
CA ILE A 30 0.80 0.05 -3.27
C ILE A 30 -0.39 0.27 -4.19
N ARG A 31 -1.47 0.90 -3.71
CA ARG A 31 -2.63 1.27 -4.53
C ARG A 31 -2.22 2.07 -5.75
N ARG A 32 -1.43 3.13 -5.57
CA ARG A 32 -0.90 3.96 -6.67
C ARG A 32 -0.03 3.14 -7.62
N ALA A 33 0.78 2.21 -7.12
CA ALA A 33 1.59 1.34 -7.98
C ALA A 33 0.69 0.46 -8.86
N VAL A 34 -0.36 -0.13 -8.29
CA VAL A 34 -1.35 -0.93 -9.03
C VAL A 34 -2.09 -0.06 -10.04
N GLU A 35 -2.52 1.15 -9.68
CA GLU A 35 -3.15 2.11 -10.60
C GLU A 35 -2.23 2.53 -11.76
N ARG A 36 -0.90 2.52 -11.55
CA ARG A 36 0.10 2.75 -12.61
C ARG A 36 0.36 1.51 -13.49
N GLY A 37 -0.33 0.40 -13.25
CA GLY A 37 -0.18 -0.85 -14.00
C GLY A 37 0.73 -1.89 -13.35
N ALA A 38 1.19 -1.70 -12.10
CA ALA A 38 1.91 -2.76 -11.38
C ALA A 38 0.95 -3.81 -10.82
N HIS A 39 0.59 -4.77 -11.67
CA HIS A 39 -0.37 -5.83 -11.34
C HIS A 39 0.28 -7.06 -10.69
N THR A 40 1.60 -7.07 -10.53
CA THR A 40 2.36 -8.18 -9.96
C THR A 40 3.22 -7.71 -8.78
N PHE A 41 3.57 -8.66 -7.90
CA PHE A 41 4.43 -8.37 -6.76
C PHE A 41 5.78 -7.79 -7.18
N GLU A 42 6.41 -8.33 -8.22
CA GLU A 42 7.67 -7.80 -8.75
C GLU A 42 7.52 -6.38 -9.28
N ALA A 43 6.44 -6.08 -10.01
CA ALA A 43 6.21 -4.73 -10.51
C ALA A 43 6.00 -3.73 -9.36
N VAL A 44 5.24 -4.11 -8.33
CA VAL A 44 5.04 -3.26 -7.15
C VAL A 44 6.33 -3.12 -6.35
N GLN A 45 7.11 -4.19 -6.20
CA GLN A 45 8.42 -4.16 -5.56
C GLN A 45 9.39 -3.25 -6.31
N GLN A 46 9.41 -3.27 -7.65
CA GLN A 46 10.26 -2.36 -8.43
C GLN A 46 9.83 -0.89 -8.29
N GLN A 47 8.54 -0.62 -8.14
CA GLN A 47 8.04 0.74 -8.00
C GLN A 47 8.12 1.32 -6.58
N THR A 48 7.97 0.46 -5.56
CA THR A 48 7.85 0.88 -4.15
C THR A 48 9.03 0.42 -3.30
N ASP A 49 9.94 -0.34 -3.88
CA ASP A 49 11.07 -0.97 -3.19
C ASP A 49 10.66 -1.95 -2.07
N CYS A 50 9.39 -2.30 -1.90
CA CYS A 50 8.92 -3.11 -0.78
C CYS A 50 9.58 -4.51 -0.74
N SER A 51 9.74 -5.09 0.46
CA SER A 51 10.31 -6.44 0.68
C SER A 51 11.77 -6.66 0.25
N THR A 52 12.51 -5.61 -0.09
CA THR A 52 13.95 -5.67 -0.41
C THR A 52 14.87 -5.54 0.83
N GLY A 53 14.28 -5.42 2.03
CA GLY A 53 14.97 -5.36 3.31
C GLY A 53 14.77 -6.63 4.13
N CYS A 54 13.84 -6.59 5.08
CA CYS A 54 13.54 -7.74 5.97
C CYS A 54 12.54 -8.76 5.40
N GLY A 55 11.82 -8.42 4.32
CA GLY A 55 10.83 -9.31 3.67
C GLY A 55 9.51 -9.54 4.42
N THR A 56 9.35 -9.09 5.67
CA THR A 56 8.15 -9.38 6.48
C THR A 56 6.85 -8.82 5.93
N CYS A 57 6.93 -7.74 5.13
CA CYS A 57 5.78 -7.12 4.50
C CYS A 57 5.28 -7.87 3.25
N GLU A 58 6.01 -8.87 2.74
CA GLU A 58 5.69 -9.51 1.46
C GLU A 58 4.24 -10.05 1.40
N GLN A 59 3.82 -10.80 2.43
CA GLN A 59 2.47 -11.37 2.43
C GLN A 59 1.38 -10.28 2.44
N ALA A 60 1.58 -9.22 3.22
CA ALA A 60 0.67 -8.09 3.28
C ALA A 60 0.60 -7.35 1.93
N VAL A 61 1.76 -7.08 1.30
CA VAL A 61 1.83 -6.45 -0.03
C VAL A 61 1.08 -7.30 -1.06
N ARG A 62 1.32 -8.62 -1.11
CA ARG A 62 0.62 -9.52 -2.05
C ARG A 62 -0.89 -9.52 -1.85
N ALA A 63 -1.36 -9.46 -0.60
CA ALA A 63 -2.79 -9.38 -0.30
C ALA A 63 -3.40 -8.06 -0.79
N LEU A 64 -2.68 -6.94 -0.60
CA LEU A 64 -3.12 -5.62 -1.08
C LEU A 64 -3.15 -5.52 -2.60
N ILE A 65 -2.14 -6.07 -3.29
CA ILE A 65 -2.14 -6.13 -4.76
C ILE A 65 -3.39 -6.85 -5.24
N ARG A 66 -3.70 -8.03 -4.69
CA ARG A 66 -4.91 -8.79 -5.02
C ARG A 66 -6.19 -8.02 -4.73
N ARG A 67 -6.21 -7.20 -3.68
CA ARG A 67 -7.36 -6.35 -3.31
C ARG A 67 -7.60 -5.21 -4.30
N TYR A 68 -6.53 -4.63 -4.87
CA TYR A 68 -6.63 -3.50 -5.79
C TYR A 68 -6.60 -3.90 -7.26
N LEU A 69 -6.31 -5.17 -7.57
CA LEU A 69 -6.39 -5.68 -8.92
C LEU A 69 -7.85 -5.65 -9.40
N PRO A 70 -8.12 -5.06 -10.58
CA PRO A 70 -9.44 -5.14 -11.17
C PRO A 70 -9.74 -6.60 -11.52
N GLU A 71 -10.92 -7.08 -11.14
CA GLU A 71 -11.41 -8.42 -11.51
C GLU A 71 -11.50 -8.52 -13.04
N GLY A 72 -10.54 -9.20 -13.67
CA GLY A 72 -10.51 -9.42 -15.13
C GLY A 72 -9.22 -9.08 -15.87
N SER A 73 -8.06 -9.04 -15.20
CA SER A 73 -6.74 -8.97 -15.86
C SER A 73 -6.10 -10.33 -16.08
#